data_AF-A0A6N7VR65-F1
#
_entry.id   AF-A0A6N7VR65-F1
#
_cell.length_a   1.000
_cell.length_b   1.000
_cell.length_c   1.000
_cell.angle_alpha   90.00
_cell.angle_beta   90.00
_cell.angle_gamma   90.00
#
_symmetry.space_group_name_H-M   'P 1'
#
loop_
_entity.id
_entity.type
_entity.pdbx_description
1 polymer ?
#
loop_
_entity_poly.entity_id
_entity_poly.type
_entity_poly.pdbx_seq_one_letter_code
_entity_poly.pdbx_strand_id
1 'polypeptide(L)'
;MARNSSQFPALPTGTEVASFTTYEGAVEAIEKLAENDFPITSVAIVGSDMHVVERVMGRLTPARVALAGATQGLTWGLLFGLMTFFIMGDAAGLFPLLGIFFGVLMGIIFGMVSWSAGRKKKSFAAQTQLVASRYAVLVSEQTDRAFQLLQGMGSAPVRPRPTRTRPPVDPNKRPEFGVRLSPEERRKRDRENPKPDSEEE
;
A
#
# COMPACT_ATOMS: atom_id res chain seq x y z
N MET A 1 -32.55 -11.69 19.67
CA MET A 1 -31.84 -11.93 18.40
C MET A 1 -31.41 -10.59 17.81
N ALA A 2 -30.22 -10.11 18.15
CA ALA A 2 -29.65 -8.90 17.56
C ALA A 2 -28.76 -9.31 16.37
N ARG A 3 -29.04 -8.76 15.19
CA ARG A 3 -28.32 -9.04 13.95
C ARG A 3 -26.86 -8.63 14.10
N ASN A 4 -25.98 -9.62 14.14
CA ASN A 4 -24.56 -9.45 13.85
C ASN A 4 -24.43 -9.23 12.33
N SER A 5 -24.77 -8.02 11.87
CA SER A 5 -24.49 -7.62 10.49
C SER A 5 -22.98 -7.49 10.39
N SER A 6 -22.36 -8.31 9.55
CA SER A 6 -20.98 -8.19 9.08
C SER A 6 -20.68 -6.74 8.74
N GLN A 7 -20.09 -6.01 9.70
CA GLN A 7 -19.56 -4.67 9.51
C GLN A 7 -18.36 -4.83 8.59
N PHE A 8 -18.60 -4.77 7.29
CA PHE A 8 -17.53 -4.36 6.39
C PHE A 8 -17.02 -3.02 6.91
N PRO A 9 -15.70 -2.86 7.14
CA PRO A 9 -15.14 -1.59 7.57
C PRO A 9 -15.62 -0.48 6.64
N ALA A 10 -16.52 0.36 7.12
CA ALA A 10 -17.02 1.51 6.37
C ALA A 10 -15.91 2.56 6.35
N LEU A 11 -15.72 3.25 5.22
CA LEU A 11 -14.80 4.37 5.18
C LEU A 11 -15.27 5.42 6.20
N PRO A 12 -14.34 5.99 6.99
CA PRO A 12 -14.69 7.04 7.93
C PRO A 12 -15.30 8.22 7.17
N THR A 13 -16.42 8.72 7.67
CA THR A 13 -17.12 9.87 7.10
C THR A 13 -16.49 11.15 7.62
N GLY A 14 -16.25 12.13 6.76
CA GLY A 14 -15.70 13.42 7.16
C GLY A 14 -15.33 14.28 5.95
N THR A 15 -15.00 15.54 6.21
CA THR A 15 -14.46 16.44 5.20
C THR A 15 -12.94 16.40 5.26
N GLU A 16 -12.30 16.27 4.11
CA GLU A 16 -10.85 16.35 4.03
C GLU A 16 -10.37 17.78 4.33
N VAL A 17 -9.53 17.92 5.34
CA VAL A 17 -8.99 19.22 5.78
C VAL A 17 -7.57 19.46 5.29
N ALA A 18 -6.80 18.40 5.12
CA ALA A 18 -5.43 18.44 4.63
C ALA A 18 -5.07 17.11 3.98
N SER A 19 -4.11 17.13 3.06
CA SER A 19 -3.55 15.91 2.49
C SER A 19 -2.03 15.96 2.39
N PHE A 20 -1.44 14.76 2.55
CA PHE A 20 0.00 14.54 2.66
C PHE A 20 0.41 13.36 1.79
N THR A 21 1.67 13.34 1.34
CA THR A 21 2.25 12.21 0.58
C THR A 21 2.85 11.14 1.49
N THR A 22 3.10 11.50 2.75
CA THR A 22 3.70 10.62 3.77
C THR A 22 2.75 10.47 4.95
N TYR A 23 2.87 9.33 5.64
CA TYR A 23 2.07 9.07 6.84
C TYR A 23 2.50 10.01 7.98
N GLU A 24 3.80 10.27 8.08
CA GLU A 24 4.41 11.13 9.09
C GLU A 24 3.85 12.56 9.04
N GLY A 25 3.69 13.14 7.83
CA GLY A 25 3.09 14.47 7.70
C GLY A 25 1.61 14.52 8.12
N ALA A 26 0.87 13.42 7.92
CA ALA A 26 -0.50 13.32 8.42
C ALA A 26 -0.55 13.19 9.96
N VAL A 27 0.42 12.51 10.57
CA VAL A 27 0.54 12.42 12.03
C VAL A 27 0.89 13.78 12.63
N GLU A 28 1.85 14.50 12.04
CA GLU A 28 2.22 15.86 12.47
C GLU A 28 1.02 16.82 12.44
N ALA A 29 0.15 16.70 11.44
CA ALA A 29 -1.09 17.46 11.39
C ALA A 29 -2.05 17.13 12.55
N ILE A 30 -2.17 15.85 12.92
CA ILE A 30 -2.97 15.43 14.08
C ILE A 30 -2.37 15.96 15.37
N GLU A 31 -1.05 15.90 15.51
CA GLU A 31 -0.34 16.43 16.68
C GLU A 31 -0.61 17.93 16.84
N LYS A 32 -0.51 18.72 15.77
CA LYS A 32 -0.86 20.15 15.82
C LYS A 32 -2.34 20.41 16.12
N LEU A 33 -3.25 19.57 15.67
CA LEU A 33 -4.65 19.66 16.10
C LEU A 33 -4.77 19.39 17.61
N ALA A 34 -4.10 18.36 18.12
CA ALA A 34 -4.12 17.99 19.53
C ALA A 34 -3.54 19.09 20.44
N GLU A 35 -2.45 19.74 20.02
CA GLU A 35 -1.83 20.88 20.71
C GLU A 35 -2.79 22.08 20.87
N ASN A 36 -3.80 22.20 20.01
CA ASN A 36 -4.78 23.28 20.01
C ASN A 36 -6.13 22.86 20.64
N ASP A 37 -6.13 21.83 21.49
CA ASP A 37 -7.30 21.25 22.17
C ASP A 37 -8.41 20.84 21.18
N PHE A 38 -8.03 20.36 19.99
CA PHE A 38 -8.97 19.85 19.00
C PHE A 38 -9.37 18.39 19.34
N PRO A 39 -10.66 18.01 19.20
CA PRO A 39 -11.11 16.65 19.50
C PRO A 39 -10.58 15.64 18.48
N ILE A 40 -9.46 14.97 18.79
CA ILE A 40 -8.81 13.98 17.91
C ILE A 40 -9.69 12.77 17.55
N THR A 41 -10.71 12.48 18.36
CA THR A 41 -11.69 11.40 18.10
C THR A 41 -12.56 11.67 16.87
N SER A 42 -12.64 12.94 16.43
CA SER A 42 -13.33 13.36 15.20
C SER A 42 -12.44 13.34 13.97
N VAL A 43 -11.16 12.96 14.11
CA VAL A 43 -10.15 12.99 13.06
C VAL A 43 -9.83 11.57 12.59
N ALA A 44 -9.74 11.36 11.28
CA ALA A 44 -9.38 10.07 10.68
C ALA A 44 -8.34 10.25 9.57
N ILE A 45 -7.32 9.39 9.54
CA ILE A 45 -6.36 9.32 8.42
C ILE A 45 -6.85 8.27 7.43
N VAL A 46 -6.99 8.65 6.17
CA VAL A 46 -7.35 7.76 5.07
C VAL A 46 -6.24 7.75 4.03
N GLY A 47 -5.60 6.59 3.88
CA GLY A 47 -4.68 6.34 2.76
C GLY A 47 -5.46 6.09 1.47
N SER A 48 -5.21 6.85 0.41
CA SER A 48 -5.72 6.61 -0.93
C SER A 48 -4.62 6.15 -1.88
N ASP A 49 -5.03 5.59 -3.02
CA ASP A 49 -4.10 5.20 -4.09
C ASP A 49 -3.05 4.19 -3.60
N MET A 50 -3.55 3.06 -3.09
CA MET A 50 -2.71 1.98 -2.56
C MET A 50 -1.94 1.32 -3.69
N HIS A 51 -0.62 1.45 -3.64
CA HIS A 51 0.31 0.76 -4.51
C HIS A 51 0.78 -0.52 -3.82
N VAL A 52 0.67 -1.62 -4.53
CA VAL A 52 1.26 -2.89 -4.10
C VAL A 52 2.70 -2.93 -4.62
N VAL A 53 3.66 -2.80 -3.71
CA VAL A 53 5.09 -2.86 -4.02
C VAL A 53 5.61 -4.23 -3.63
N GLU A 54 6.07 -5.01 -4.62
CA GLU A 54 6.84 -6.23 -4.36
C GLU A 54 8.30 -5.87 -4.13
N ARG A 55 8.75 -5.83 -2.87
CA ARG A 55 10.17 -5.58 -2.55
C ARG A 55 10.97 -6.85 -2.72
N VAL A 56 11.87 -6.86 -3.71
CA VAL A 56 12.74 -8.00 -4.00
C VAL A 56 13.88 -8.03 -2.98
N MET A 57 13.88 -9.04 -2.11
CA MET A 57 14.88 -9.26 -1.05
C MET A 57 16.10 -10.05 -1.53
N GLY A 58 16.08 -10.54 -2.78
CA GLY A 58 17.18 -11.26 -3.42
C GLY A 58 16.76 -12.60 -4.02
N ARG A 59 17.75 -13.35 -4.53
CA ARG A 59 17.53 -14.68 -5.14
C ARG A 59 17.21 -15.71 -4.07
N LEU A 60 16.19 -16.52 -4.31
CA LEU A 60 15.83 -17.63 -3.44
C LEU A 60 16.73 -18.82 -3.78
N THR A 61 17.82 -19.00 -3.04
CA THR A 61 18.76 -20.12 -3.24
C THR A 61 18.41 -21.29 -2.30
N PRO A 62 18.67 -22.54 -2.70
CA PRO A 62 18.48 -23.71 -1.84
C PRO A 62 19.22 -23.60 -0.51
N ALA A 63 20.42 -22.99 -0.52
CA ALA A 63 21.18 -22.71 0.70
C ALA A 63 20.42 -21.81 1.68
N ARG A 64 19.73 -20.78 1.18
CA ARG A 64 18.94 -19.87 2.01
C ARG A 64 17.68 -20.54 2.57
N VAL A 65 17.07 -21.44 1.80
CA VAL A 65 15.95 -22.29 2.26
C VAL A 65 16.42 -23.25 3.35
N ALA A 66 17.56 -23.91 3.15
CA ALA A 66 18.15 -24.81 4.13
C ALA A 66 18.50 -24.06 5.42
N LEU A 67 19.09 -22.86 5.32
CA LEU A 67 19.41 -22.05 6.49
C LEU A 67 18.14 -21.62 7.24
N ALA A 68 17.10 -21.17 6.54
CA ALA A 68 15.82 -20.84 7.17
C ALA A 68 15.20 -22.07 7.86
N GLY A 69 15.22 -23.24 7.21
CA GLY A 69 14.77 -24.50 7.79
C GLY A 69 15.59 -24.91 9.01
N ALA A 70 16.91 -24.77 8.95
CA ALA A 70 17.84 -25.06 10.04
C ALA A 70 17.58 -24.17 11.25
N THR A 71 17.30 -22.88 11.06
CA THR A 71 16.96 -21.98 12.18
C THR A 71 15.69 -22.41 12.89
N GLN A 72 14.65 -22.78 12.15
CA GLN A 72 13.41 -23.28 12.74
C GLN A 72 13.63 -24.63 13.44
N GLY A 73 14.39 -25.52 12.80
CA GLY A 73 14.76 -26.83 13.33
C GLY A 73 15.62 -26.75 14.58
N LEU A 74 16.53 -25.77 14.65
CA LEU A 74 17.37 -25.49 15.81
C LEU A 74 16.52 -25.12 17.02
N THR A 75 15.51 -24.26 16.84
CA THR A 75 14.62 -23.88 17.95
C THR A 75 13.90 -25.09 18.53
N TRP A 76 13.34 -25.95 17.67
CA TRP A 76 12.68 -27.18 18.11
C TRP A 76 13.68 -28.19 18.71
N GLY A 77 14.84 -28.38 18.09
CA GLY A 77 15.87 -29.29 18.56
C GLY A 77 16.50 -28.85 19.88
N LEU A 78 16.71 -27.55 20.07
CA LEU A 78 17.14 -26.95 21.32
C LEU A 78 16.09 -27.13 22.40
N LEU A 79 14.80 -26.91 22.08
CA LEU A 79 13.71 -27.14 23.01
C LEU A 79 13.66 -28.61 23.46
N PHE A 80 13.68 -29.56 22.53
CA PHE A 80 13.69 -30.99 22.87
C PHE A 80 14.95 -31.39 23.62
N GLY A 81 16.12 -30.90 23.21
CA GLY A 81 17.36 -31.22 23.87
C GLY A 81 17.42 -30.70 25.31
N LEU A 82 16.97 -29.45 25.51
CA LEU A 82 16.88 -28.84 26.83
C LEU A 82 15.81 -29.53 27.69
N MET A 83 14.68 -29.92 27.10
CA MET A 83 13.65 -30.71 27.77
C MET A 83 14.21 -32.05 28.25
N THR A 84 14.95 -32.78 27.41
CA THR A 84 15.60 -34.03 27.81
C THR A 84 16.61 -33.82 28.92
N PHE A 85 17.40 -32.74 28.85
CA PHE A 85 18.33 -32.37 29.91
C PHE A 85 17.61 -32.09 31.25
N PHE A 86 16.51 -31.34 31.25
CA PHE A 86 15.75 -31.06 32.47
C PHE A 86 15.05 -32.28 33.06
N ILE A 87 14.58 -33.22 32.21
CA ILE A 87 13.89 -34.43 32.66
C ILE A 87 14.88 -35.47 33.20
N MET A 88 16.03 -35.65 32.53
CA MET A 88 16.97 -36.74 32.82
C MET A 88 18.23 -36.30 33.60
N GLY A 89 18.52 -34.99 33.68
CA GLY A 89 19.71 -34.46 34.35
C GLY A 89 21.01 -35.05 33.78
N ASP A 90 21.90 -35.52 34.65
CA ASP A 90 23.18 -36.12 34.27
C ASP A 90 23.03 -37.41 33.45
N ALA A 91 21.90 -38.11 33.55
CA ALA A 91 21.62 -39.30 32.75
C ALA A 91 21.30 -38.97 31.28
N ALA A 92 21.10 -37.68 30.93
CA ALA A 92 20.80 -37.25 29.58
C ALA A 92 21.97 -37.46 28.60
N GLY A 93 23.21 -37.54 29.07
CA GLY A 93 24.39 -37.79 28.23
C GLY A 93 24.40 -36.98 26.92
N LEU A 94 24.39 -37.67 25.77
CA LEU A 94 24.41 -37.06 24.43
C LEU A 94 23.01 -36.71 23.86
N PHE A 95 21.92 -37.08 24.54
CA PHE A 95 20.56 -36.87 24.03
C PHE A 95 20.22 -35.40 23.72
N PRO A 96 20.65 -34.40 24.52
CA PRO A 96 20.41 -32.99 24.18
C PRO A 96 21.03 -32.56 22.85
N LEU A 97 22.25 -33.03 22.58
CA LEU A 97 22.98 -32.75 21.34
C LEU A 97 22.33 -33.45 20.14
N LEU A 98 21.86 -34.69 20.33
CA LEU A 98 21.11 -35.42 19.32
C LEU A 98 19.79 -34.72 19.00
N GLY A 99 19.08 -34.21 20.00
CA GLY A 99 17.85 -33.42 19.81
C GLY A 99 18.09 -32.19 18.93
N ILE A 100 19.17 -31.44 19.19
CA ILE A 100 19.57 -30.30 18.36
C ILE A 100 19.91 -30.76 16.93
N PHE A 101 20.73 -31.79 16.78
CA PHE A 101 21.15 -32.31 15.47
C PHE A 101 19.94 -32.75 14.63
N PHE A 102 19.05 -33.57 15.19
CA PHE A 102 17.86 -34.03 14.49
C PHE A 102 16.86 -32.90 14.24
N GLY A 103 16.73 -31.95 15.16
CA GLY A 103 15.91 -30.76 14.97
C GLY A 103 16.37 -29.96 13.75
N VAL A 104 17.66 -29.64 13.67
CA VAL A 104 18.27 -28.93 12.53
C VAL A 104 18.10 -29.73 11.23
N LEU A 105 18.44 -31.01 11.24
CA LEU A 105 18.34 -31.88 10.06
C LEU A 105 16.90 -31.95 9.54
N MET A 106 15.94 -32.18 10.43
CA MET A 106 14.52 -32.26 10.07
C MET A 106 13.97 -30.91 9.62
N GLY A 107 14.41 -29.81 10.23
CA GLY A 107 14.06 -28.45 9.82
C GLY A 107 14.54 -28.13 8.39
N ILE A 108 15.76 -28.56 8.04
CA ILE A 108 16.28 -28.45 6.67
C ILE A 108 15.42 -29.24 5.70
N ILE A 109 15.14 -30.52 6.01
CA ILE A 109 14.31 -31.40 5.15
C ILE A 109 12.93 -30.79 4.94
N PHE A 110 12.26 -30.36 6.02
CA PHE A 110 10.93 -29.77 5.96
C PHE A 110 10.91 -28.45 5.18
N GLY A 111 11.94 -27.61 5.35
CA GLY A 111 12.13 -26.39 4.57
C GLY A 111 12.27 -26.67 3.07
N MET A 112 13.07 -27.68 2.70
CA MET A 112 13.22 -28.09 1.30
C MET A 112 11.94 -28.66 0.70
N VAL A 113 11.22 -29.51 1.44
CA VAL A 113 9.93 -30.09 1.00
C VAL A 113 8.90 -28.98 0.81
N SER A 114 8.79 -28.06 1.75
CA SER A 114 7.88 -26.91 1.67
C SER A 114 8.19 -26.00 0.47
N TRP A 115 9.48 -25.78 0.19
CA TRP A 115 9.92 -25.03 -0.98
C TRP A 115 9.57 -25.74 -2.30
N SER A 116 9.67 -27.07 -2.35
CA SER A 116 9.29 -27.88 -3.52
C SER A 116 7.77 -27.94 -3.73
N ALA A 117 6.98 -27.99 -2.65
CA ALA A 117 5.52 -28.01 -2.68
C ALA A 117 4.93 -26.65 -3.08
N GLY A 118 5.57 -25.55 -2.67
CA GLY A 118 5.12 -24.18 -2.94
C GLY A 118 5.49 -23.63 -4.33
N ARG A 119 5.82 -24.48 -5.32
CA ARG A 119 6.33 -24.10 -6.66
C ARG A 119 5.34 -23.26 -7.49
N LYS A 120 5.14 -22.00 -7.11
CA LYS A 120 4.84 -20.90 -8.02
C LYS A 120 6.16 -20.22 -8.37
N LYS A 121 6.44 -20.14 -9.67
CA LYS A 121 7.73 -19.86 -10.32
C LYS A 121 8.34 -18.47 -10.01
N LYS A 122 8.70 -18.17 -8.76
CA LYS A 122 9.45 -16.94 -8.43
C LYS A 122 10.85 -17.32 -7.96
N SER A 123 11.88 -17.02 -8.75
CA SER A 123 13.30 -17.23 -8.41
C SER A 123 13.83 -16.22 -7.38
N PHE A 124 12.93 -15.47 -6.74
CA PHE A 124 13.24 -14.34 -5.88
C PHE A 124 12.35 -14.37 -4.64
N ALA A 125 12.94 -14.05 -3.50
CA ALA A 125 12.17 -13.73 -2.31
C ALA A 125 11.64 -12.30 -2.48
N ALA A 126 10.32 -12.13 -2.46
CA ALA A 126 9.69 -10.82 -2.49
C ALA A 126 8.73 -10.69 -1.31
N GLN A 127 8.72 -9.52 -0.69
CA GLN A 127 7.71 -9.15 0.30
C GLN A 127 6.72 -8.21 -0.36
N THR A 128 5.44 -8.56 -0.30
CA THR A 128 4.35 -7.71 -0.77
C THR A 128 4.06 -6.66 0.28
N GLN A 129 4.32 -5.39 -0.04
CA GLN A 129 4.00 -4.26 0.81
C GLN A 129 2.91 -3.42 0.16
N LEU A 130 1.94 -2.97 0.96
CA LEU A 130 0.95 -1.97 0.55
C LEU A 130 1.44 -0.59 0.99
N VAL A 131 1.52 0.36 0.07
CA VAL A 131 1.95 1.74 0.32
C VAL A 131 0.91 2.69 -0.28
N ALA A 132 0.34 3.58 0.52
CA ALA A 132 -0.54 4.63 -0.01
C ALA A 132 0.32 5.72 -0.65
N SER A 133 -0.12 6.27 -1.79
CA SER A 133 0.55 7.45 -2.37
C SER A 133 0.11 8.75 -1.72
N ARG A 134 -0.99 8.70 -0.97
CA ARG A 134 -1.62 9.88 -0.38
C ARG A 134 -2.32 9.53 0.91
N TYR A 135 -2.22 10.42 1.88
CA TYR A 135 -2.84 10.34 3.19
C TYR A 135 -3.71 11.59 3.39
N ALA A 136 -5.02 11.38 3.43
CA ALA A 136 -6.02 12.42 3.69
C ALA A 136 -6.33 12.46 5.17
N VAL A 137 -6.31 13.65 5.77
CA VAL A 137 -6.83 13.88 7.13
C VAL A 137 -8.28 14.33 6.99
N LEU A 138 -9.20 13.47 7.41
CA LEU A 138 -10.64 13.72 7.43
C LEU A 138 -11.06 14.17 8.82
N VAL A 139 -11.97 15.12 8.88
CA VAL A 139 -12.55 15.63 10.12
C VAL A 139 -14.06 15.59 10.03
N SER A 140 -14.73 15.04 11.05
CA SER A 140 -16.19 14.94 11.11
C SER A 140 -16.87 16.15 11.74
N GLU A 141 -16.19 16.88 12.64
CA GLU A 141 -16.72 18.02 13.39
C GLU A 141 -15.76 19.22 13.37
N GLN A 142 -16.27 20.45 13.48
CA GLN A 142 -15.43 21.67 13.52
C GLN A 142 -14.46 21.81 12.34
N THR A 143 -14.89 21.43 11.13
CA THR A 143 -14.06 21.43 9.92
C THR A 143 -13.40 22.79 9.65
N ASP A 144 -14.11 23.90 9.85
CA ASP A 144 -13.58 25.25 9.62
C ASP A 144 -12.41 25.58 10.56
N ARG A 145 -12.49 25.15 11.82
CA ARG A 145 -11.43 25.32 12.81
C ARG A 145 -10.22 24.45 12.45
N ALA A 146 -10.46 23.21 12.02
CA ALA A 146 -9.38 22.33 11.56
C ALA A 146 -8.65 22.93 10.34
N PHE A 147 -9.36 23.54 9.39
CA PHE A 147 -8.76 24.25 8.26
C PHE A 147 -7.87 25.41 8.70
N GLN A 148 -8.33 26.22 9.67
CA GLN A 148 -7.56 27.34 10.20
C GLN A 148 -6.29 26.86 10.90
N LEU A 149 -6.38 25.81 11.72
CA LEU A 149 -5.24 25.26 12.44
C LEU A 149 -4.23 24.58 11.50
N LEU A 150 -4.69 23.91 10.45
CA LEU A 150 -3.85 23.19 9.50
C LEU A 150 -3.36 24.04 8.31
N GLN A 151 -3.67 25.34 8.29
CA GLN A 151 -3.29 26.22 7.21
C GLN A 151 -1.76 26.22 7.01
N GLY A 152 -1.33 25.82 5.81
CA GLY A 152 0.08 25.81 5.40
C GLY A 152 0.90 24.55 5.71
N MET A 153 0.34 23.52 6.37
CA MET A 153 1.07 22.27 6.61
C MET A 153 0.86 21.19 5.54
N GLY A 154 -0.33 21.15 4.95
CA GLY A 154 -0.69 20.15 3.94
C GLY A 154 -0.99 20.76 2.58
N SER A 155 -1.08 19.90 1.57
CA SER A 155 -1.67 20.31 0.30
C SER A 155 -3.15 20.57 0.50
N ALA A 156 -3.67 21.62 -0.14
CA ALA A 156 -5.08 21.97 -0.11
C ALA A 156 -5.93 20.73 -0.41
N PRO A 157 -7.05 20.52 0.30
CA PRO A 157 -7.86 19.34 0.09
C PRO A 157 -8.28 19.30 -1.38
N VAL A 158 -8.04 18.15 -2.01
CA VAL A 158 -8.54 17.93 -3.37
C VAL A 158 -10.04 17.78 -3.23
N ARG A 159 -10.79 18.88 -3.42
CA ARG A 159 -12.24 18.79 -3.58
C ARG A 159 -12.48 17.73 -4.65
N PRO A 160 -13.23 16.65 -4.37
CA PRO A 160 -13.55 15.67 -5.38
C PRO A 160 -14.15 16.47 -6.54
N ARG A 161 -13.40 16.54 -7.65
CA ARG A 161 -13.87 17.25 -8.83
C ARG A 161 -15.19 16.58 -9.14
N PRO A 162 -16.33 17.27 -9.06
CA PRO A 162 -17.59 16.64 -9.39
C PRO A 162 -17.37 16.07 -10.78
N THR A 163 -17.53 14.76 -10.92
CA THR A 163 -17.52 14.11 -12.21
C THR A 163 -18.60 14.81 -12.99
N ARG A 164 -18.22 15.83 -13.75
CA ARG A 164 -19.12 16.52 -14.64
C ARG A 164 -19.38 15.44 -15.67
N THR A 165 -20.44 14.67 -15.47
CA THR A 165 -20.96 13.72 -16.43
C THR A 165 -21.08 14.56 -17.69
N ARG A 166 -20.11 14.42 -18.61
CA ARG A 166 -20.28 15.04 -19.92
C ARG A 166 -21.56 14.37 -20.41
N PRO A 167 -22.64 15.12 -20.67
CA PRO A 167 -23.82 14.51 -21.27
C PRO A 167 -23.34 13.73 -22.50
N PRO A 168 -23.92 12.54 -22.77
CA PRO A 168 -23.53 11.74 -23.92
C PRO A 168 -23.39 12.66 -25.13
N VAL A 169 -22.17 12.77 -25.65
CA VAL A 169 -21.91 13.60 -26.82
C VAL A 169 -22.55 12.84 -27.97
N ASP A 170 -23.74 13.28 -28.38
CA ASP A 170 -24.39 12.76 -29.57
C ASP A 170 -23.51 13.12 -30.78
N PRO A 171 -22.87 12.14 -31.43
CA PRO A 171 -21.96 12.39 -32.55
C PRO A 171 -22.69 12.99 -33.77
N ASN A 172 -24.02 12.90 -33.81
CA ASN A 172 -24.86 13.46 -34.87
C ASN A 172 -25.44 14.84 -34.53
N LYS A 173 -25.33 15.32 -33.27
CA LYS A 173 -25.75 16.68 -32.94
C LYS A 173 -24.74 17.67 -33.52
N ARG A 174 -25.23 18.63 -34.31
CA ARG A 174 -24.40 19.74 -34.80
C ARG A 174 -23.80 20.49 -33.60
N PRO A 175 -22.48 20.70 -33.52
CA PRO A 175 -21.88 21.44 -32.42
C PRO A 175 -22.45 22.85 -32.37
N GLU A 176 -23.06 23.23 -31.25
CA GLU A 176 -23.63 24.57 -31.04
C GLU A 176 -22.55 25.66 -31.06
N PHE A 177 -21.29 25.30 -30.77
CA PHE A 177 -20.14 26.20 -30.80
C PHE A 177 -18.98 25.55 -31.57
N GLY A 178 -18.70 26.09 -32.76
CA GLY A 178 -17.63 25.65 -33.66
C GLY A 178 -18.12 25.48 -35.09
N VAL A 179 -17.80 26.43 -35.97
CA VAL A 179 -18.04 26.29 -37.42
C VAL A 179 -17.04 25.28 -37.96
N ARG A 180 -17.52 24.13 -38.47
CA ARG A 180 -16.70 23.33 -39.39
C ARG A 180 -16.55 24.17 -40.65
N LEU A 181 -15.37 24.71 -40.90
CA LEU A 181 -15.06 25.28 -42.20
C LEU A 181 -15.34 24.20 -43.25
N SER A 182 -16.12 24.55 -44.26
CA SER A 182 -16.24 23.70 -45.45
C SER A 182 -14.84 23.41 -46.01
N PRO A 183 -14.65 22.31 -46.77
CA PRO A 183 -13.36 22.01 -47.38
C PRO A 183 -12.77 23.18 -48.17
N GLU A 184 -13.62 24.04 -48.73
CA GLU A 184 -13.24 25.27 -49.42
C GLU A 184 -12.80 26.39 -48.48
N GLU A 185 -13.56 26.66 -47.42
CA GLU A 185 -13.19 27.68 -46.43
C GLU A 185 -11.93 27.29 -45.65
N ARG A 186 -11.71 25.99 -45.45
CA ARG A 186 -10.46 25.47 -44.87
C ARG A 186 -9.27 25.74 -45.79
N ARG A 187 -9.41 25.43 -47.09
CA ARG A 187 -8.39 25.75 -48.10
C ARG A 187 -8.13 27.24 -48.20
N LYS A 188 -9.16 28.07 -48.06
CA LYS A 188 -9.05 29.54 -48.09
C LYS A 188 -8.28 30.05 -46.87
N ARG A 189 -8.59 29.55 -45.67
CA ARG A 189 -7.84 29.84 -44.44
C ARG A 189 -6.39 29.39 -44.56
N ASP A 190 -6.13 28.17 -45.03
CA ASP A 190 -4.77 27.64 -45.15
C ASP A 190 -3.93 28.44 -46.17
N ARG A 191 -4.59 29.08 -47.16
CA ARG A 191 -3.97 30.03 -48.09
C ARG A 191 -3.70 31.41 -47.48
N GLU A 192 -4.62 31.88 -46.65
CA GLU A 192 -4.59 33.22 -46.06
C GLU A 192 -3.73 33.29 -44.81
N ASN A 193 -3.62 32.19 -44.08
CA ASN A 193 -2.78 32.05 -42.91
C ASN A 193 -2.04 30.70 -42.98
N PRO A 194 -1.01 30.59 -43.83
CA PRO A 194 -0.22 29.38 -43.95
C PRO A 194 0.39 29.06 -42.60
N LYS A 195 0.23 27.80 -42.17
CA LYS A 195 0.80 27.32 -40.92
C LYS A 195 2.32 27.52 -41.03
N PRO A 196 3.00 28.17 -40.06
CA PRO A 196 4.45 28.29 -40.11
C PRO A 196 5.00 26.87 -40.16
N ASP A 197 5.82 26.60 -41.17
CA ASP A 197 6.47 25.31 -41.34
C ASP A 197 7.17 25.00 -40.02
N SER A 198 6.78 23.89 -39.40
CA SER A 198 7.54 23.31 -38.31
C SER A 198 8.87 22.91 -38.90
N GLU A 199 9.85 23.81 -38.79
CA GLU A 199 11.26 23.51 -39.03
C GLU A 199 11.59 22.25 -38.22
N GLU A 200 12.07 21.25 -38.95
CA GLU A 200 12.60 20.01 -38.42
C GLU A 200 13.84 20.33 -37.57
N GLU A 201 13.79 20.00 -36.27
CA GLU A 201 14.94 19.62 -35.45
C GLU A 201 14.58 18.43 -34.55
#